data_AF-A0A378QX03-F1
#
_entry.id   AF-A0A378QX03-F1
#
_cell.length_a   1.000
_cell.length_b   1.000
_cell.length_c   1.000
_cell.angle_alpha   90.00
_cell.angle_beta   90.00
_cell.angle_gamma   90.00
#
_symmetry.space_group_name_H-M   'P 1'
#
loop_
_entity.id
_entity.type
_entity.pdbx_description
1 polymer ?
#
loop_
_entity_poly.entity_id
_entity_poly.type
_entity_poly.pdbx_seq_one_letter_code
_entity_poly.pdbx_strand_id
1 'polypeptide(L)'
;MLSDSYLTASEQLENALQTLKTDPLIKTHKICIIIVTDFQTLLAYDVKTDDTFDVEFAEPNRDYTFFLQLVGLERAKDFSEHHADVKASEKMGRLSDFIKCYNEFDTQDDIHAINIFLTSLFFLLKILEFLIETVLARPYKQRHRWMAQTPMSCLKCLIDQ
;
A
#
# COMPACT_ATOMS: atom_id res chain seq x y z
N MET A 1 -2.28 47.83 22.69
CA MET A 1 -3.16 46.74 22.22
C MET A 1 -3.28 46.82 20.70
N LEU A 2 -2.21 46.53 19.97
CA LEU A 2 -2.20 46.45 18.51
C LEU A 2 -1.09 45.45 18.12
N SER A 3 -1.46 44.19 17.91
CA SER A 3 -0.56 43.13 17.44
C SER A 3 -1.29 42.19 16.46
N ASP A 4 -2.08 42.75 15.54
CA ASP A 4 -2.82 42.00 14.49
C ASP A 4 -2.32 42.31 13.06
N SER A 5 -1.04 42.64 12.94
CA SER A 5 -0.28 42.64 11.69
C SER A 5 1.01 41.91 12.07
N TYR A 6 1.45 40.78 11.49
CA TYR A 6 1.88 40.57 10.10
C TYR A 6 1.87 39.07 9.74
N LEU A 7 0.75 38.36 9.88
CA LEU A 7 0.72 36.94 9.54
C LEU A 7 0.69 36.74 8.02
N THR A 8 1.61 35.94 7.48
CA THR A 8 1.67 35.59 6.06
C THR A 8 0.42 34.77 5.66
N ALA A 9 0.01 34.82 4.39
CA ALA A 9 -1.18 34.10 3.90
C ALA A 9 -1.12 32.59 4.21
N SER A 10 0.09 32.00 4.13
CA SER A 10 0.36 30.60 4.49
C SER A 10 0.08 30.31 5.97
N GLU A 11 0.55 31.16 6.88
CA GLU A 11 0.34 31.00 8.32
C GLU A 11 -1.14 31.16 8.73
N GLN A 12 -1.91 31.98 8.00
CA GLN A 12 -3.36 32.08 8.21
C GLN A 12 -4.08 30.79 7.82
N LEU A 13 -3.66 30.18 6.71
CA LEU A 13 -4.22 28.92 6.20
C LEU A 13 -3.93 27.75 7.15
N GLU A 14 -2.70 27.65 7.65
CA GLU A 14 -2.31 26.64 8.63
C GLU A 14 -3.08 26.80 9.95
N ASN A 15 -3.23 28.03 10.45
CA ASN A 15 -3.99 28.27 11.68
C ASN A 15 -5.48 27.91 11.53
N ALA A 16 -6.08 28.19 10.37
CA ALA A 16 -7.44 27.77 10.06
C ALA A 16 -7.55 26.23 10.04
N LEU A 17 -6.56 25.54 9.45
CA LEU A 17 -6.52 24.08 9.45
C LEU A 17 -6.41 23.51 10.87
N GLN A 18 -5.54 24.04 11.73
CA GLN A 18 -5.37 23.58 13.11
C GLN A 18 -6.63 23.79 13.95
N THR A 19 -7.30 24.92 13.74
CA THR A 19 -8.59 25.21 14.40
C THR A 19 -9.63 24.16 13.99
N LEU A 20 -9.73 23.86 12.68
CA LEU A 20 -10.65 22.86 12.17
C LEU A 20 -10.31 21.46 12.69
N LYS A 21 -9.04 21.04 12.70
CA LYS A 21 -8.60 19.72 13.23
C LYS A 21 -9.11 19.44 14.65
N THR A 22 -9.26 20.47 15.46
CA THR A 22 -9.68 20.37 16.87
C THR A 22 -11.20 20.30 17.03
N ASP A 23 -11.97 20.52 15.96
CA ASP A 23 -13.43 20.57 16.02
C ASP A 23 -14.04 19.18 16.34
N PRO A 24 -14.84 19.04 17.41
CA PRO A 24 -15.51 17.79 17.75
C PRO A 24 -16.46 17.26 16.66
N LEU A 25 -16.94 18.12 15.75
CA LEU A 25 -17.84 17.73 14.66
C LEU A 25 -17.20 16.76 13.67
N ILE A 26 -15.87 16.79 13.51
CA ILE A 26 -15.13 15.87 12.62
C ILE A 26 -15.34 14.42 13.05
N LYS A 27 -15.22 14.16 14.35
CA LYS A 27 -15.39 12.82 14.93
C LYS A 27 -16.86 12.38 14.87
N THR A 28 -17.79 13.31 15.13
CA THR A 28 -19.23 13.02 15.10
C THR A 28 -19.72 12.65 13.71
N HIS A 29 -19.27 13.36 12.68
CA HIS A 29 -19.73 13.18 11.30
C HIS A 29 -18.85 12.27 10.44
N LYS A 30 -17.80 11.65 11.02
CA LYS A 30 -16.83 10.80 10.29
C LYS A 30 -16.25 11.51 9.05
N ILE A 31 -15.91 12.78 9.20
CA ILE A 31 -15.27 13.55 8.13
C ILE A 31 -13.88 12.95 7.89
N CYS A 32 -13.59 12.59 6.64
CA CYS A 32 -12.32 11.95 6.27
C CYS A 32 -11.27 12.95 5.80
N ILE A 33 -11.67 14.00 5.06
CA ILE A 33 -10.75 15.02 4.54
C ILE A 33 -11.26 16.41 4.93
N ILE A 34 -10.35 17.26 5.40
CA ILE A 34 -10.57 18.69 5.63
C ILE A 34 -9.83 19.45 4.53
N ILE A 35 -10.46 20.43 3.90
CA ILE A 35 -9.84 21.25 2.86
C ILE A 35 -9.98 22.72 3.26
N VAL A 36 -8.87 23.45 3.22
CA VAL A 36 -8.79 24.88 3.46
C VAL A 36 -8.08 25.51 2.26
N THR A 37 -8.63 26.59 1.72
CA THR A 37 -8.04 27.26 0.55
C THR A 37 -8.24 28.76 0.62
N ASP A 38 -7.24 29.49 0.12
CA ASP A 38 -7.26 30.94 -0.10
C ASP A 38 -7.37 31.29 -1.59
N PHE A 39 -7.78 30.33 -2.43
CA PHE A 39 -7.84 30.39 -3.90
C PHE A 39 -6.49 30.55 -4.61
N GLN A 40 -5.38 30.62 -3.88
CA GLN A 40 -4.02 30.56 -4.44
C GLN A 40 -3.38 29.22 -4.12
N THR A 41 -3.62 28.72 -2.92
CA THR A 41 -3.13 27.47 -2.37
C THR A 41 -4.30 26.64 -1.84
N LEU A 42 -4.19 25.32 -1.99
CA LEU A 42 -5.12 24.35 -1.48
C LEU A 42 -4.37 23.49 -0.47
N LEU A 43 -4.83 23.55 0.78
CA LEU A 43 -4.33 22.75 1.87
C LEU A 43 -5.40 21.73 2.25
N ALA A 44 -5.09 20.45 2.12
CA ALA A 44 -5.97 19.37 2.47
C ALA A 44 -5.35 18.49 3.56
N TYR A 45 -6.17 17.95 4.45
CA TYR A 45 -5.73 17.10 5.56
C TYR A 45 -6.60 15.87 5.66
N ASP A 46 -5.97 14.70 5.66
CA ASP A 46 -6.63 13.42 5.86
C ASP A 46 -6.59 13.04 7.33
N VAL A 47 -7.78 12.96 7.94
CA VAL A 47 -7.98 12.63 9.34
C VAL A 47 -7.61 11.16 9.64
N LYS A 48 -7.68 10.27 8.65
CA LYS A 48 -7.39 8.84 8.82
C LYS A 48 -5.91 8.54 8.79
N THR A 49 -5.17 9.15 7.87
CA THR A 49 -3.73 8.92 7.70
C THR A 49 -2.86 9.94 8.43
N ASP A 50 -3.47 10.97 9.02
CA ASP A 50 -2.79 12.12 9.63
C ASP A 50 -1.81 12.79 8.65
N ASP A 51 -2.20 12.84 7.38
CA ASP A 51 -1.37 13.34 6.28
C ASP A 51 -1.89 14.70 5.80
N THR A 52 -0.97 15.58 5.42
CA THR A 52 -1.28 16.94 4.96
C THR A 52 -0.78 17.10 3.53
N PHE A 53 -1.63 17.63 2.67
CA PHE A 53 -1.37 17.84 1.26
C PHE A 53 -1.48 19.33 0.95
N ASP A 54 -0.40 19.92 0.45
CA ASP A 54 -0.33 21.31 0.00
C ASP A 54 -0.06 21.38 -1.51
N VAL A 55 -0.87 22.15 -2.23
CA VAL A 55 -0.68 22.37 -3.66
C VAL A 55 -1.17 23.75 -4.08
N GLU A 56 -0.60 24.31 -5.14
CA GLU A 56 -1.16 25.50 -5.78
C GLU A 56 -2.54 25.19 -6.37
N PHE A 57 -3.49 26.11 -6.18
CA PHE A 57 -4.87 25.95 -6.62
C PHE A 57 -4.99 25.79 -8.15
N ALA A 58 -4.00 26.27 -8.91
CA ALA A 58 -3.93 26.12 -10.36
C ALA A 58 -3.67 24.67 -10.82
N GLU A 59 -3.05 23.83 -9.98
CA GLU A 59 -2.62 22.47 -10.34
C GLU A 59 -3.04 21.40 -9.31
N PRO A 60 -4.34 21.25 -9.00
CA PRO A 60 -4.81 20.30 -7.98
C PRO A 60 -4.57 18.82 -8.35
N ASN A 61 -4.27 18.55 -9.63
CA ASN A 61 -4.09 17.20 -10.16
C ASN A 61 -2.71 16.59 -9.88
N ARG A 62 -1.79 17.31 -9.24
CA ARG A 62 -0.41 16.86 -9.00
C ARG A 62 -0.36 15.54 -8.22
N ASP A 63 -1.27 15.36 -7.26
CA ASP A 63 -1.35 14.15 -6.43
C ASP A 63 -2.82 13.82 -6.10
N TYR A 64 -3.59 13.48 -7.13
CA TYR A 64 -5.00 13.08 -6.98
C TYR A 64 -5.18 11.85 -6.07
N THR A 65 -4.12 11.08 -5.84
CA THR A 65 -4.11 9.89 -4.98
C THR A 65 -4.47 10.20 -3.52
N PHE A 66 -4.25 11.44 -3.07
CA PHE A 66 -4.67 11.93 -1.76
C PHE A 66 -6.20 11.88 -1.58
N PHE A 67 -6.95 12.19 -2.65
CA PHE A 67 -8.42 12.25 -2.60
C PHE A 67 -9.11 10.88 -2.76
N LEU A 68 -8.36 9.79 -2.93
CA LEU A 68 -8.93 8.43 -3.06
C LEU A 68 -9.73 8.02 -1.82
N GLN A 69 -9.40 8.59 -0.66
CA GLN A 69 -10.11 8.37 0.59
C GLN A 69 -11.57 8.84 0.54
N LEU A 70 -11.90 9.81 -0.33
CA LEU A 70 -13.29 10.23 -0.58
C LEU A 70 -14.12 9.13 -1.25
N VAL A 71 -13.47 8.26 -2.04
CA VAL A 71 -14.10 7.12 -2.71
C VAL A 71 -14.06 5.86 -1.83
N GLY A 72 -13.49 5.97 -0.62
CA GLY A 72 -13.30 4.83 0.30
C GLY A 72 -12.16 3.90 -0.13
N LEU A 73 -11.29 4.36 -1.02
CA LEU A 73 -10.08 3.65 -1.41
C LEU A 73 -8.90 4.19 -0.61
N GLU A 74 -8.13 3.29 -0.01
CA GLU A 74 -6.89 3.68 0.66
C GLU A 74 -5.77 3.85 -0.37
N ARG A 75 -4.96 4.90 -0.19
CA ARG A 75 -3.69 5.02 -0.91
C ARG A 75 -2.86 3.78 -0.60
N ALA A 76 -2.34 3.12 -1.63
CA ALA A 76 -1.34 2.08 -1.42
C ALA A 76 -0.18 2.74 -0.67
N LYS A 77 -0.05 2.46 0.63
CA LYS A 77 1.16 2.80 1.37
C LYS A 77 2.25 2.04 0.66
N ASP A 78 3.31 2.73 0.23
CA ASP A 78 4.54 2.07 -0.16
C ASP A 78 4.88 1.13 0.98
N PHE A 79 4.67 -0.16 0.75
CA PHE A 79 5.06 -1.18 1.70
C PHE A 79 6.59 -1.10 1.70
N SER A 80 7.13 -0.27 2.59
CA SER A 80 8.47 -0.46 3.14
C SER A 80 8.58 -1.96 3.38
N GLU A 81 9.46 -2.62 2.64
CA GLU A 81 9.65 -4.07 2.63
C GLU A 81 9.31 -4.62 4.01
N HIS A 82 8.24 -5.40 4.09
CA HIS A 82 7.69 -5.73 5.40
C HIS A 82 8.80 -6.47 6.14
N HIS A 83 9.04 -6.14 7.41
CA HIS A 83 10.07 -6.83 8.21
C HIS A 83 9.90 -8.37 8.20
N ALA A 84 8.70 -8.86 7.86
CA ALA A 84 8.44 -10.26 7.56
C ALA A 84 9.11 -10.76 6.26
N ASP A 85 9.12 -9.98 5.18
CA ASP A 85 9.73 -10.34 3.88
C ASP A 85 11.26 -10.41 3.98
N VAL A 86 11.87 -9.49 4.75
CA VAL A 86 13.31 -9.54 5.07
C VAL A 86 13.65 -10.83 5.84
N LYS A 87 12.87 -11.12 6.90
CA LYS A 87 13.04 -12.37 7.67
C LYS A 87 12.75 -13.63 6.87
N ALA A 88 11.84 -13.57 5.90
CA ALA A 88 11.54 -14.68 5.00
C ALA A 88 12.70 -14.92 4.03
N SER A 89 13.28 -13.85 3.48
CA SER A 89 14.46 -13.90 2.60
C SER A 89 15.67 -14.47 3.35
N GLU A 90 15.92 -14.06 4.60
CA GLU A 90 16.97 -14.63 5.45
C GLU A 90 16.78 -16.14 5.65
N LYS A 91 15.55 -16.59 5.91
CA LYS A 91 15.24 -18.02 6.07
C LYS A 91 15.42 -18.80 4.78
N MET A 92 15.08 -18.21 3.63
CA MET A 92 15.27 -18.82 2.31
C MET A 92 16.76 -18.95 1.97
N GLY A 93 17.58 -17.94 2.33
CA GLY A 93 19.04 -18.01 2.21
C GLY A 93 19.63 -19.15 3.04
N ARG A 94 19.21 -19.29 4.31
CA ARG A 94 19.65 -20.42 5.16
C ARG A 94 19.24 -21.78 4.59
N LEU A 95 18.05 -21.88 3.98
CA LEU A 95 17.60 -23.11 3.33
C LEU A 95 18.52 -23.48 2.16
N SER A 96 18.90 -22.51 1.34
CA SER A 96 19.89 -22.71 0.26
C SER A 96 21.20 -23.24 0.82
N ASP A 97 21.70 -22.64 1.90
CA ASP A 97 22.96 -23.06 2.53
C ASP A 97 22.87 -24.48 3.09
N PHE A 98 21.75 -24.84 3.73
CA PHE A 98 21.51 -26.22 4.17
C PHE A 98 21.51 -27.21 3.01
N ILE A 99 20.81 -26.90 1.91
CA ILE A 99 20.75 -27.78 0.74
C ILE A 99 22.15 -28.01 0.15
N LYS A 100 23.00 -26.97 0.12
CA LYS A 100 24.40 -27.05 -0.32
C LYS A 100 25.32 -27.80 0.65
N CYS A 101 25.08 -27.72 1.95
CA CYS A 101 25.89 -28.46 2.93
C CYS A 101 25.62 -29.97 2.93
N TYR A 102 24.41 -30.40 2.56
CA TYR A 102 24.02 -31.82 2.57
C TYR A 102 24.24 -32.54 1.22
N ASN A 103 24.56 -31.79 0.16
CA ASN A 103 24.77 -32.33 -1.18
C ASN A 103 26.02 -31.68 -1.79
N GLU A 104 26.89 -32.45 -2.46
CA GLU A 104 28.08 -31.91 -3.14
C GLU A 104 27.69 -31.14 -4.40
N PHE A 105 27.24 -29.90 -4.24
CA PHE A 105 26.81 -29.00 -5.32
C PHE A 105 27.85 -27.90 -5.59
N ASP A 106 28.99 -28.28 -6.17
CA ASP A 106 30.08 -27.35 -6.51
C ASP A 106 30.14 -26.99 -8.00
N THR A 107 29.29 -27.61 -8.84
CA THR A 107 29.26 -27.30 -10.27
C THR A 107 28.31 -26.15 -10.58
N GLN A 108 28.54 -25.45 -11.70
CA GLN A 108 27.68 -24.38 -12.17
C GLN A 108 26.24 -24.86 -12.44
N ASP A 109 26.09 -26.10 -12.93
CA ASP A 109 24.78 -26.70 -13.24
C ASP A 109 23.98 -26.98 -11.97
N ASP A 110 24.63 -27.41 -10.88
CA ASP A 110 23.98 -27.65 -9.60
C ASP A 110 23.50 -26.36 -8.94
N ILE A 111 24.31 -25.30 -8.97
CA ILE A 111 23.95 -23.98 -8.46
C ILE A 111 22.73 -23.45 -9.23
N HIS A 112 22.71 -23.63 -10.56
CA HIS A 112 21.59 -23.25 -11.40
C HIS A 112 20.30 -24.02 -11.04
N ALA A 113 20.40 -25.35 -10.84
CA ALA A 113 19.28 -26.18 -10.44
C ALA A 113 18.70 -25.77 -9.07
N ILE A 114 19.56 -25.45 -8.10
CA ILE A 114 19.14 -24.96 -6.77
C ILE A 114 18.41 -23.62 -6.90
N ASN A 115 18.92 -22.70 -7.71
CA ASN A 115 18.28 -21.39 -7.90
C ASN A 115 16.90 -21.55 -8.54
N ILE A 116 16.76 -22.39 -9.57
CA ILE A 116 15.44 -22.70 -10.17
C ILE A 116 14.50 -23.31 -9.12
N PHE A 117 14.99 -24.25 -8.32
CA PHE A 117 14.20 -24.88 -7.26
C PHE A 117 13.71 -23.86 -6.23
N LEU A 118 14.60 -23.00 -5.72
CA LEU A 118 14.27 -21.99 -4.70
C LEU A 118 13.30 -20.94 -5.23
N THR A 119 13.50 -20.46 -6.47
CA THR A 119 12.58 -19.51 -7.11
C THR A 119 11.20 -20.14 -7.33
N SER A 120 11.13 -21.40 -7.78
CA SER A 120 9.87 -22.13 -7.95
C SER A 120 9.14 -22.31 -6.63
N LEU A 121 9.86 -22.67 -5.55
CA LEU A 121 9.30 -22.80 -4.21
C LEU A 121 8.76 -21.47 -3.69
N PHE A 122 9.49 -20.37 -3.91
CA PHE A 122 9.05 -19.03 -3.51
C PHE A 122 7.74 -18.64 -4.20
N PHE A 123 7.66 -18.82 -5.52
CA PHE A 123 6.44 -18.54 -6.28
C PHE A 123 5.25 -19.39 -5.82
N LEU A 124 5.45 -20.69 -5.60
CA LEU A 124 4.38 -21.58 -5.11
C LEU A 124 3.87 -21.16 -3.72
N LEU A 125 4.77 -20.80 -2.80
CA LEU A 125 4.38 -20.32 -1.47
C LEU A 125 3.61 -19.00 -1.55
N LYS A 126 4.05 -18.07 -2.39
CA LYS A 126 3.36 -16.78 -2.57
C LYS A 126 2.00 -16.95 -3.26
N ILE A 127 1.88 -17.84 -4.24
CA ILE A 127 0.60 -18.20 -4.85
C ILE A 127 -0.34 -18.82 -3.81
N LEU A 128 0.17 -19.67 -2.93
CA LEU A 128 -0.64 -20.27 -1.87
C LEU A 128 -1.12 -19.24 -0.84
N GLU A 129 -0.24 -18.34 -0.40
CA GLU A 129 -0.58 -17.20 0.48
C GLU A 129 -1.67 -16.33 -0.15
N PHE A 130 -1.50 -15.96 -1.43
CA PHE A 130 -2.49 -15.20 -2.19
C PHE A 130 -3.83 -15.94 -2.27
N LEU A 131 -3.84 -17.24 -2.58
CA LEU A 131 -5.05 -18.06 -2.63
C LEU A 131 -5.75 -18.14 -1.27
N ILE A 132 -5.00 -18.25 -0.17
CA ILE A 132 -5.56 -18.29 1.18
C ILE A 132 -6.25 -16.95 1.50
N GLU A 133 -5.57 -15.83 1.28
CA GLU A 133 -6.10 -14.50 1.59
C GLU A 133 -7.25 -14.08 0.67
N THR A 134 -7.18 -14.39 -0.62
CA THR A 134 -8.21 -13.94 -1.59
C THR A 134 -9.36 -14.91 -1.76
N VAL A 135 -9.14 -16.22 -1.66
CA VAL A 135 -10.16 -17.24 -1.92
C VAL A 135 -10.71 -17.83 -0.62
N LEU A 136 -9.85 -18.15 0.35
CA LEU A 136 -10.29 -18.78 1.60
C LEU A 136 -10.74 -17.78 2.67
N ALA A 137 -10.17 -16.59 2.74
CA ALA A 137 -10.64 -15.57 3.69
C ALA A 137 -12.01 -14.97 3.30
N ARG A 138 -12.49 -15.21 2.08
CA ARG A 138 -13.86 -14.85 1.66
C ARG A 138 -14.88 -15.77 2.36
N PRO A 139 -15.98 -15.23 2.92
CA PRO A 139 -17.04 -16.04 3.52
C PRO A 139 -17.60 -17.01 2.47
N TYR A 140 -17.81 -18.26 2.87
CA TYR A 140 -18.15 -19.41 2.00
C TYR A 140 -19.19 -19.11 0.90
N LYS A 141 -20.19 -18.26 1.20
CA LYS A 141 -21.28 -17.87 0.28
C LYS A 141 -20.85 -17.02 -0.93
N GLN A 142 -19.68 -16.36 -0.87
CA GLN A 142 -19.14 -15.50 -1.94
C GLN A 142 -18.12 -16.23 -2.84
N ARG A 143 -17.62 -17.41 -2.44
CA ARG A 143 -16.58 -18.15 -3.17
C ARG A 143 -17.09 -18.69 -4.52
N HIS A 144 -18.31 -19.22 -4.57
CA HIS A 144 -18.90 -19.76 -5.79
C HIS A 144 -19.17 -18.71 -6.87
N ARG A 145 -19.47 -17.47 -6.46
CA ARG A 145 -19.71 -16.36 -7.39
C ARG A 145 -18.42 -15.88 -8.06
N TRP A 146 -17.30 -15.87 -7.34
CA TRP A 146 -15.99 -15.49 -7.87
C TRP A 146 -15.36 -16.57 -8.76
N MET A 147 -15.45 -17.86 -8.39
CA MET A 147 -14.96 -18.96 -9.24
C MET A 147 -15.67 -19.02 -10.61
N ALA A 148 -16.92 -18.56 -10.69
CA ALA A 148 -17.67 -18.44 -11.94
C ALA A 148 -17.28 -17.21 -12.79
N GLN A 149 -16.55 -16.24 -12.23
CA GLN A 149 -16.27 -14.95 -12.85
C GLN A 149 -14.78 -14.74 -13.20
N THR A 150 -13.89 -15.58 -12.68
CA THR A 150 -12.48 -15.63 -13.07
C THR A 150 -12.33 -16.36 -14.41
N PRO A 151 -11.80 -15.72 -15.46
CA PRO A 151 -11.55 -16.40 -16.72
C PRO A 151 -10.36 -17.36 -16.52
N MET A 152 -10.68 -18.66 -16.49
CA MET A 152 -9.72 -19.78 -16.49
C MET A 152 -8.76 -19.79 -17.70
N SER A 153 -8.87 -18.82 -18.62
CA SER A 153 -7.94 -18.61 -19.72
C SER A 153 -6.59 -18.01 -19.28
N CYS A 154 -6.56 -17.19 -18.22
CA CYS A 154 -5.31 -16.52 -17.82
C CYS A 154 -4.31 -17.45 -17.13
N LEU A 155 -4.76 -18.48 -16.41
CA LEU A 155 -3.87 -19.44 -15.75
C LEU A 155 -3.16 -20.37 -16.75
N LYS A 156 -3.80 -20.61 -17.91
CA LYS A 156 -3.20 -21.44 -18.97
C LYS A 156 -2.08 -20.70 -19.72
N CYS A 157 -2.21 -19.40 -19.93
CA CYS A 157 -1.13 -18.57 -20.49
C CYS A 157 0.14 -18.50 -19.63
N LEU A 158 0.02 -18.63 -18.30
CA LEU A 158 1.16 -18.53 -17.39
C LEU A 158 1.94 -19.84 -17.23
N ILE A 159 1.34 -20.98 -17.63
CA ILE A 159 1.98 -22.31 -17.59
C ILE A 159 2.59 -22.66 -18.96
N ASP A 160 2.14 -22.01 -20.04
CA ASP A 160 2.62 -22.23 -21.42
C ASP A 160 3.71 -21.22 -21.88
N GLN A 161 4.36 -20.49 -20.95
CA GLN A 161 5.57 -19.67 -21.20
C GLN A 161 6.79 -20.24 -20.49
#